data_AF-A0A2M9T981-F1
#
_entry.id   AF-A0A2M9T981-F1
#
_cell.length_a   1.000
_cell.length_b   1.000
_cell.length_c   1.000
_cell.angle_alpha   90.00
_cell.angle_beta   90.00
_cell.angle_gamma   90.00
#
_symmetry.space_group_name_H-M   'P 1'
#
loop_
_entity.id
_entity.type
_entity.pdbx_description
1 polymer ?
#
loop_
_entity_poly.entity_id
_entity_poly.type
_entity_poly.pdbx_seq_one_letter_code
_entity_poly.pdbx_strand_id
1 'polypeptide(L)'
;MTVLLDTTFERSVEAIASQYRKTLSPGDKLSAWVFDDRTARHRAEQMLKDQGIEARFYSAYKPLVHYVIEELDILPLRALHIRYPAPIEAPKRFLLEAYPLAGLLGESVALSWEAVTCQTQTMLYHYELALTYANGTQEMVRVEAPNRHHLDHVGAWQLSPCGWVYWQSTSGYSGSSLYTCDYVQLFETAIDAITQAEWPAEQPFFEELNISVTLPCQDTPLAFGLEHMSLAEGLHEELYFSLLEVYQKLSGLPLGDRSIQPGQIVPEIKTRTEAPPSLTITLRPLNTDDAAAEEITMLDSAEHPLSAAKIHAELDTIEGEALHAKSRSGRKLSARYHIGQERAVIISAAQHANEPSGIVGALRAGQDLSRQAGSHFVLSPLENPDGYHLQQRLVAEQPNHMHHAARYTAFGNDLQAQPLGGEFELAIRERAKAASGAQLHINLHGYPAHEWTRPLTGYVPRNFELWSIPKGFFLVLRYHQHWKAQAEALLEHVTEHLANVPGLVAYNRRQIKAFEAHAGRLEFTIRNDIPYLLTRDDTQLTPLQLITEYPDETIYGDDFVMAHQVQYETIMSAYQKYQLIKLPATSQ
;
A
#
# COMPACT_ATOMS: atom_id res chain seq x y z
N MET A 1 1.54 -9.67 -28.56
CA MET A 1 2.48 -9.02 -27.65
C MET A 1 3.28 -8.01 -28.45
N THR A 2 3.27 -6.75 -28.04
CA THR A 2 3.99 -5.65 -28.72
C THR A 2 5.01 -5.07 -27.73
N VAL A 3 6.27 -4.95 -28.13
CA VAL A 3 7.33 -4.35 -27.29
C VAL A 3 7.38 -2.84 -27.56
N LEU A 4 7.24 -2.02 -26.53
CA LEU A 4 7.37 -0.56 -26.59
C LEU A 4 8.80 -0.11 -26.27
N LEU A 5 9.47 -0.82 -25.35
CA LEU A 5 10.84 -0.54 -24.93
C LEU A 5 11.49 -1.83 -24.42
N ASP A 6 12.78 -1.99 -24.70
CA ASP A 6 13.64 -2.99 -24.07
C ASP A 6 15.05 -2.42 -23.92
N THR A 7 15.52 -2.24 -22.67
CA THR A 7 16.80 -1.56 -22.39
C THR A 7 17.41 -2.00 -21.06
N THR A 8 18.71 -1.76 -20.92
CA THR A 8 19.52 -2.08 -19.73
C THR A 8 20.29 -0.84 -19.27
N PHE A 9 20.52 -0.72 -17.97
CA PHE A 9 21.20 0.42 -17.35
C PHE A 9 22.47 -0.01 -16.63
N GLU A 10 23.41 0.92 -16.44
CA GLU A 10 24.57 0.72 -15.56
C GLU A 10 24.15 0.96 -14.11
N ARG A 11 24.45 0.03 -13.20
CA ARG A 11 24.10 0.16 -11.78
C ARG A 11 24.91 1.30 -11.14
N SER A 12 24.24 2.23 -10.47
CA SER A 12 24.87 3.47 -9.97
C SER A 12 26.00 3.23 -8.98
N VAL A 13 25.80 2.31 -8.03
CA VAL A 13 26.80 2.05 -6.98
C VAL A 13 28.12 1.56 -7.58
N GLU A 14 28.04 0.74 -8.63
CA GLU A 14 29.18 0.20 -9.35
C GLU A 14 29.82 1.26 -10.26
N ALA A 15 29.00 2.05 -10.96
CA ALA A 15 29.45 3.15 -11.80
C ALA A 15 30.23 4.20 -11.01
N ILE A 16 29.67 4.67 -9.88
CA ILE A 16 30.32 5.63 -8.98
C ILE A 16 31.64 5.05 -8.48
N ALA A 17 31.62 3.83 -7.96
CA ALA A 17 32.82 3.24 -7.39
C ALA A 17 33.90 3.02 -8.48
N SER A 18 33.54 2.57 -9.68
CA SER A 18 34.46 2.43 -10.83
C SER A 18 35.05 3.76 -11.29
N GLN A 19 34.24 4.82 -11.34
CA GLN A 19 34.67 6.17 -11.69
C GLN A 19 35.67 6.72 -10.67
N TYR A 20 35.29 6.78 -9.39
CA TYR A 20 36.11 7.43 -8.37
C TYR A 20 37.35 6.63 -7.99
N ARG A 21 37.36 5.31 -8.22
CA ARG A 21 38.56 4.47 -8.21
C ARG A 21 39.64 4.94 -9.20
N LYS A 22 39.25 5.57 -10.32
CA LYS A 22 40.18 6.11 -11.33
C LYS A 22 40.54 7.56 -11.09
N THR A 23 39.73 8.29 -10.33
CA THR A 23 39.84 9.75 -10.16
C THR A 23 40.48 10.15 -8.83
N LEU A 24 40.22 9.41 -7.74
CA LEU A 24 40.71 9.73 -6.40
C LEU A 24 42.02 8.98 -6.08
N SER A 25 42.79 9.57 -5.18
CA SER A 25 44.06 9.03 -4.67
C SER A 25 43.90 8.45 -3.26
N PRO A 26 44.85 7.60 -2.78
CA PRO A 26 44.84 7.13 -1.41
C PRO A 26 44.79 8.29 -0.39
N GLY A 27 43.90 8.19 0.60
CA GLY A 27 43.62 9.21 1.61
C GLY A 27 42.52 10.20 1.22
N ASP A 28 42.11 10.26 -0.04
CA ASP A 28 40.95 11.04 -0.46
C ASP A 28 39.65 10.44 0.10
N LYS A 29 38.62 11.28 0.23
CA LYS A 29 37.32 10.91 0.80
C LYS A 29 36.23 10.92 -0.26
N LEU A 30 35.29 9.98 -0.15
CA LEU A 30 34.08 9.90 -0.96
C LEU A 30 32.86 9.65 -0.06
N SER A 31 31.77 10.37 -0.30
CA SER A 31 30.46 10.09 0.25
C SER A 31 29.44 10.08 -0.89
N ALA A 32 28.64 9.02 -0.97
CA ALA A 32 27.62 8.88 -2.01
C ALA A 32 26.27 8.48 -1.39
N TRP A 33 25.18 9.02 -1.89
CA TRP A 33 23.82 8.62 -1.59
C TRP A 33 23.25 7.96 -2.84
N VAL A 34 22.85 6.69 -2.71
CA VAL A 34 22.36 5.88 -3.84
C VAL A 34 21.10 5.13 -3.44
N PHE A 35 20.25 4.82 -4.43
CA PHE A 35 19.11 3.91 -4.26
C PHE A 35 19.59 2.47 -4.43
N ASP A 36 20.24 1.92 -3.41
CA ASP A 36 20.80 0.57 -3.45
C ASP A 36 20.83 -0.11 -2.06
N ASP A 37 20.86 -1.43 -2.05
CA ASP A 37 20.86 -2.21 -0.82
C ASP A 37 22.17 -2.08 -0.04
N ARG A 38 22.12 -2.42 1.26
CA ARG A 38 23.27 -2.30 2.16
C ARG A 38 24.46 -3.15 1.69
N THR A 39 24.21 -4.34 1.15
CA THR A 39 25.28 -5.26 0.72
C THR A 39 26.08 -4.67 -0.43
N ALA A 40 25.41 -4.11 -1.43
CA ALA A 40 26.04 -3.48 -2.57
C ALA A 40 26.80 -2.20 -2.19
N ARG A 41 26.22 -1.36 -1.32
CA ARG A 41 26.88 -0.17 -0.76
C ARG A 41 28.18 -0.54 -0.04
N HIS A 42 28.14 -1.53 0.86
CA HIS A 42 29.33 -2.02 1.58
C HIS A 42 30.40 -2.62 0.64
N ARG A 43 29.98 -3.33 -0.41
CA ARG A 43 30.91 -3.86 -1.43
C ARG A 43 31.65 -2.75 -2.16
N ALA A 44 30.95 -1.68 -2.53
CA ALA A 44 31.57 -0.51 -3.16
C ALA A 44 32.52 0.24 -2.22
N GLU A 45 32.15 0.40 -0.95
CA GLU A 45 33.05 0.95 0.09
C GLU A 45 34.33 0.13 0.20
N GLN A 46 34.22 -1.20 0.27
CA GLN A 46 35.38 -2.09 0.39
C GLN A 46 36.28 -2.01 -0.85
N MET A 47 35.71 -1.97 -2.06
CA MET A 47 36.48 -1.84 -3.30
C MET A 47 37.34 -0.57 -3.34
N LEU A 48 36.81 0.55 -2.85
CA LEU A 48 37.53 1.82 -2.79
C LEU A 48 38.55 1.84 -1.65
N LYS A 49 38.20 1.23 -0.50
CA LYS A 49 39.10 1.05 0.64
C LYS A 49 40.34 0.24 0.29
N ASP A 50 40.22 -0.77 -0.57
CA ASP A 50 41.36 -1.55 -1.08
C ASP A 50 42.38 -0.71 -1.87
N GLN A 51 42.00 0.51 -2.29
CA GLN A 51 42.89 1.51 -2.88
C GLN A 51 43.30 2.64 -1.92
N GLY A 52 42.95 2.52 -0.64
CA GLY A 52 43.22 3.53 0.37
C GLY A 52 42.29 4.76 0.29
N ILE A 53 41.18 4.70 -0.44
CA ILE A 53 40.18 5.78 -0.48
C ILE A 53 39.21 5.58 0.70
N GLU A 54 38.92 6.64 1.45
CA GLU A 54 37.94 6.62 2.55
C GLU A 54 36.55 6.88 1.97
N ALA A 55 35.81 5.81 1.65
CA ALA A 55 34.50 5.89 1.03
C ALA A 55 33.36 5.50 1.98
N ARG A 56 32.23 6.22 1.86
CA ARG A 56 30.94 5.88 2.48
C ARG A 56 29.79 5.97 1.49
N PHE A 57 28.94 4.96 1.47
CA PHE A 57 27.75 4.89 0.63
C PHE A 57 26.52 4.78 1.54
N TYR A 58 25.69 5.81 1.50
CA TYR A 58 24.43 5.92 2.23
C TYR A 58 23.25 5.58 1.32
N SER A 59 22.13 5.17 1.93
CA SER A 59 20.86 5.10 1.21
C SER A 59 20.37 6.50 0.89
N ALA A 60 20.00 6.75 -0.37
CA ALA A 60 19.24 7.94 -0.75
C ALA A 60 17.77 7.83 -0.31
N TYR A 61 17.26 6.61 -0.14
CA TYR A 61 15.91 6.33 0.35
C TYR A 61 15.90 6.25 1.88
N LYS A 62 15.09 7.08 2.55
CA LYS A 62 14.92 7.09 4.02
C LYS A 62 16.25 7.14 4.81
N PRO A 63 17.14 8.11 4.53
CA PRO A 63 18.49 8.16 5.10
C PRO A 63 18.53 8.18 6.63
N LEU A 64 17.55 8.83 7.27
CA LEU A 64 17.43 8.84 8.74
C LEU A 64 17.17 7.44 9.30
N VAL A 65 16.27 6.67 8.68
CA VAL A 65 15.95 5.32 9.18
C VAL A 65 17.11 4.38 8.93
N HIS A 66 17.76 4.49 7.77
CA HIS A 66 18.99 3.75 7.48
C HIS A 66 20.10 4.09 8.48
N TYR A 67 20.29 5.35 8.86
CA TYR A 67 21.24 5.71 9.90
C TYR A 67 20.94 4.98 11.22
N VAL A 68 19.68 4.94 11.66
CA VAL A 68 19.30 4.27 12.92
C VAL A 68 19.52 2.76 12.86
N ILE A 69 19.22 2.09 11.74
CA ILE A 69 19.36 0.62 11.64
C ILE A 69 20.77 0.16 11.21
N GLU A 70 21.60 1.05 10.65
CA GLU A 70 22.92 0.70 10.14
C GLU A 70 24.09 1.18 11.00
N GLU A 71 23.97 2.38 11.59
CA GLU A 71 25.08 3.09 12.24
C GLU A 71 24.88 3.28 13.75
N LEU A 72 23.64 3.28 14.25
CA LEU A 72 23.38 3.49 15.68
C LEU A 72 23.87 2.28 16.50
N ASP A 73 24.75 2.56 17.47
CA ASP A 73 25.64 1.61 18.14
C ASP A 73 24.94 0.65 19.14
N ILE A 74 25.73 -0.30 19.68
CA ILE A 74 25.34 -1.39 20.60
C ILE A 74 24.80 -0.90 21.96
N LEU A 75 25.14 0.34 22.37
CA LEU A 75 24.76 0.83 23.69
C LEU A 75 23.27 1.23 23.73
N PRO A 76 22.53 0.81 24.78
CA PRO A 76 21.10 1.11 24.87
C PRO A 76 20.87 2.61 24.97
N LEU A 77 20.04 3.12 24.05
CA LEU A 77 19.62 4.50 24.03
C LEU A 77 18.54 4.74 25.08
N ARG A 78 18.58 5.91 25.74
CA ARG A 78 17.53 6.36 26.67
C ARG A 78 16.59 7.37 26.02
N ALA A 79 17.13 8.26 25.18
CA ALA A 79 16.34 9.26 24.47
C ALA A 79 16.96 9.61 23.12
N LEU A 80 16.10 9.96 22.17
CA LEU A 80 16.45 10.49 20.86
C LEU A 80 15.58 11.72 20.60
N HIS A 81 16.22 12.88 20.45
CA HIS A 81 15.55 14.08 19.98
C HIS A 81 15.99 14.36 18.55
N ILE A 82 15.03 14.52 17.64
CA ILE A 82 15.28 14.69 16.21
C ILE A 82 14.75 16.05 15.77
N ARG A 83 15.66 16.91 15.33
CA ARG A 83 15.34 18.12 14.59
C ARG A 83 15.30 17.76 13.11
N TYR A 84 14.13 17.86 12.50
CA TYR A 84 13.92 17.45 11.10
C TYR A 84 13.69 18.67 10.20
N PRO A 85 14.13 18.62 8.93
CA PRO A 85 13.91 19.71 7.99
C PRO A 85 12.42 19.82 7.64
N ALA A 86 11.87 21.04 7.72
CA ALA A 86 10.47 21.33 7.42
C ALA A 86 10.38 22.45 6.36
N PRO A 87 10.54 22.11 5.06
CA PRO A 87 10.29 23.04 3.97
C PRO A 87 8.84 23.55 3.98
N ILE A 88 8.64 24.81 3.58
CA ILE A 88 7.32 25.46 3.63
C ILE A 88 6.30 24.72 2.76
N GLU A 89 6.75 24.20 1.62
CA GLU A 89 5.95 23.45 0.64
C GLU A 89 5.56 22.04 1.13
N ALA A 90 6.33 21.45 2.05
CA ALA A 90 6.15 20.07 2.50
C ALA A 90 6.55 19.89 3.99
N PRO A 91 5.90 20.60 4.93
CA PRO A 91 6.40 20.79 6.30
C PRO A 91 6.43 19.51 7.15
N LYS A 92 5.69 18.47 6.74
CA LYS A 92 5.62 17.17 7.45
C LYS A 92 6.34 16.04 6.71
N ARG A 93 6.83 16.25 5.50
CA ARG A 93 7.35 15.17 4.64
C ARG A 93 8.50 14.39 5.28
N PHE A 94 9.47 15.08 5.87
CA PHE A 94 10.62 14.43 6.53
C PHE A 94 10.28 13.77 7.87
N LEU A 95 9.19 14.20 8.53
CA LEU A 95 8.65 13.53 9.71
C LEU A 95 7.96 12.22 9.32
N LEU A 96 7.15 12.25 8.26
CA LEU A 96 6.50 11.06 7.69
C LEU A 96 7.54 10.06 7.18
N GLU A 97 8.56 10.51 6.46
CA GLU A 97 9.66 9.67 5.98
C GLU A 97 10.39 8.92 7.11
N ALA A 98 10.33 9.45 8.33
CA ALA A 98 10.99 8.85 9.48
C ALA A 98 10.19 7.69 10.11
N TYR A 99 8.97 7.39 9.63
CA TYR A 99 8.29 6.14 10.00
C TYR A 99 9.15 4.92 9.57
N PRO A 100 9.20 3.80 10.32
CA PRO A 100 8.54 3.50 11.59
C PRO A 100 9.45 3.69 12.82
N LEU A 101 10.28 4.74 12.90
CA LEU A 101 11.29 4.88 13.95
C LEU A 101 10.78 4.74 15.39
N ALA A 102 9.62 5.33 15.73
CA ALA A 102 9.02 5.17 17.06
C ALA A 102 8.75 3.69 17.41
N GLY A 103 8.44 2.88 16.40
CA GLY A 103 8.27 1.44 16.52
C GLY A 103 9.59 0.70 16.69
N LEU A 104 10.61 1.06 15.90
CA LEU A 104 11.95 0.46 15.92
C LEU A 104 12.70 0.71 17.23
N LEU A 105 12.57 1.91 17.79
CA LEU A 105 13.25 2.30 19.03
C LEU A 105 12.60 1.67 20.27
N GLY A 106 11.34 1.25 20.17
CA GLY A 106 10.57 0.69 21.27
C GLY A 106 10.20 1.72 22.35
N GLU A 107 9.40 1.27 23.33
CA GLU A 107 8.82 2.17 24.35
C GLU A 107 9.82 2.66 25.40
N SER A 108 10.98 2.01 25.52
CA SER A 108 12.03 2.39 26.48
C SER A 108 12.82 3.63 26.06
N VAL A 109 12.74 4.02 24.79
CA VAL A 109 13.44 5.19 24.25
C VAL A 109 12.48 6.35 24.18
N ALA A 110 12.81 7.46 24.84
CA ALA A 110 12.05 8.70 24.71
C ALA A 110 12.37 9.37 23.37
N LEU A 111 11.48 9.22 22.39
CA LEU A 111 11.55 9.88 21.09
C LEU A 111 10.82 11.23 21.12
N SER A 112 11.45 12.29 20.59
CA SER A 112 10.82 13.60 20.42
C SER A 112 11.28 14.28 19.14
N TRP A 113 10.44 15.18 18.62
CA TRP A 113 10.64 15.82 17.33
C TRP A 113 10.61 17.35 17.44
N GLU A 114 11.42 18.03 16.63
CA GLU A 114 11.37 19.48 16.43
C GLU A 114 11.45 19.79 14.93
N ALA A 115 10.48 20.55 14.42
CA ALA A 115 10.50 21.00 13.04
C ALA A 115 11.47 22.18 12.86
N VAL A 116 12.37 22.10 11.88
CA VAL A 116 13.26 23.21 11.50
C VAL A 116 12.78 23.80 10.18
N THR A 117 12.11 24.95 10.23
CA THR A 117 11.58 25.61 9.04
C THR A 117 12.68 25.96 8.04
N CYS A 118 12.57 25.45 6.82
CA CYS A 118 13.49 25.78 5.73
C CYS A 118 12.89 26.88 4.85
N GLN A 119 13.39 28.10 4.94
CA GLN A 119 12.91 29.24 4.11
C GLN A 119 13.48 29.22 2.69
N THR A 120 14.68 28.66 2.52
CA THR A 120 15.36 28.56 1.23
C THR A 120 15.42 27.11 0.79
N GLN A 121 15.08 26.86 -0.46
CA GLN A 121 15.27 25.55 -1.07
C GLN A 121 16.76 25.19 -1.12
N THR A 122 17.08 23.95 -0.76
CA THR A 122 18.42 23.35 -0.83
C THR A 122 18.28 21.94 -1.39
N MET A 123 19.35 21.38 -1.94
CA MET A 123 19.38 19.97 -2.34
C MET A 123 19.88 19.07 -1.21
N LEU A 124 20.63 19.63 -0.26
CA LEU A 124 21.23 18.93 0.86
C LEU A 124 20.51 19.32 2.15
N TYR A 125 19.34 18.70 2.36
CA TYR A 125 18.67 18.75 3.66
C TYR A 125 19.39 17.83 4.65
N HIS A 126 19.18 18.05 5.94
CA HIS A 126 19.76 17.19 6.98
C HIS A 126 18.86 17.13 8.21
N TYR A 127 18.94 16.01 8.92
CA TYR A 127 18.42 15.85 10.27
C TYR A 127 19.53 16.14 11.29
N GLU A 128 19.16 16.67 12.45
CA GLU A 128 20.06 16.83 13.61
C GLU A 128 19.53 15.97 14.76
N LEU A 129 20.35 15.02 15.21
CA LEU A 129 19.99 14.05 16.23
C LEU A 129 20.76 14.39 17.51
N ALA A 130 20.02 14.50 18.62
CA ALA A 130 20.58 14.53 19.96
C ALA A 130 20.31 13.18 20.63
N LEU A 131 21.36 12.38 20.75
CA LEU A 131 21.36 11.04 21.33
C LEU A 131 21.69 11.14 22.81
N THR A 132 20.90 10.48 23.67
CA THR A 132 21.24 10.29 25.09
C THR A 132 21.27 8.79 25.39
N TYR A 133 22.46 8.27 25.67
CA TYR A 133 22.69 6.87 26.00
C TYR A 133 22.36 6.57 27.47
N ALA A 134 22.10 5.30 27.79
CA ALA A 134 21.75 4.88 29.15
C ALA A 134 22.85 5.16 30.20
N ASN A 135 24.11 5.25 29.78
CA ASN A 135 25.25 5.64 30.63
C ASN A 135 25.33 7.16 30.91
N GLY A 136 24.43 7.96 30.33
CA GLY A 136 24.39 9.41 30.46
C GLY A 136 25.23 10.17 29.42
N THR A 137 25.96 9.48 28.55
CA THR A 137 26.68 10.11 27.43
C THR A 137 25.69 10.74 26.47
N GLN A 138 26.05 11.93 25.97
CA GLN A 138 25.32 12.64 24.95
C GLN A 138 26.15 12.79 23.69
N GLU A 139 25.52 12.65 22.54
CA GLU A 139 26.14 12.76 21.23
C GLU A 139 25.23 13.54 20.28
N MET A 140 25.83 14.40 19.46
CA MET A 140 25.13 15.14 18.41
C MET A 140 25.56 14.59 17.05
N VAL A 141 24.59 14.16 16.25
CA VAL A 141 24.85 13.61 14.92
C VAL A 141 24.05 14.37 13.87
N ARG A 142 24.65 14.55 12.71
CA ARG A 142 24.01 15.12 11.53
C ARG A 142 23.86 14.05 10.47
N VAL A 143 22.64 13.87 9.96
CA VAL A 143 22.32 12.88 8.91
C VAL A 143 21.86 13.63 7.67
N GLU A 144 22.66 13.63 6.61
CA GLU A 144 22.27 14.25 5.34
C GLU A 144 21.15 13.46 4.65
N ALA A 145 20.21 14.19 4.06
CA ALA A 145 19.08 13.68 3.33
C ALA A 145 18.92 14.42 1.99
N PRO A 146 19.73 14.10 0.96
CA PRO A 146 19.66 14.77 -0.32
C PRO A 146 18.28 14.62 -0.96
N ASN A 147 17.64 15.74 -1.30
CA ASN A 147 16.35 15.77 -1.97
C ASN A 147 16.38 16.80 -3.09
N ARG A 148 15.69 16.52 -4.20
CA ARG A 148 15.55 17.43 -5.33
C ARG A 148 14.15 18.02 -5.41
N HIS A 149 14.10 19.32 -5.70
CA HIS A 149 12.88 20.01 -6.10
C HIS A 149 12.74 19.94 -7.62
N HIS A 150 11.67 19.34 -8.12
CA HIS A 150 11.46 19.12 -9.56
C HIS A 150 9.98 19.09 -9.94
N LEU A 151 9.69 19.22 -11.23
CA LEU A 151 8.36 18.90 -11.76
C LEU A 151 8.28 17.40 -12.05
N ASP A 152 7.14 16.80 -11.75
CA ASP A 152 6.83 15.42 -12.13
C ASP A 152 6.19 15.33 -13.53
N HIS A 153 5.77 14.12 -13.90
CA HIS A 153 5.18 13.77 -15.19
C HIS A 153 3.81 14.42 -15.46
N VAL A 154 3.12 14.92 -14.44
CA VAL A 154 1.90 15.72 -14.61
C VAL A 154 2.14 17.22 -14.58
N GLY A 155 3.36 17.65 -14.18
CA GLY A 155 3.75 19.05 -14.06
C GLY A 155 3.49 19.64 -12.68
N ALA A 156 3.40 18.80 -11.64
CA ALA A 156 3.30 19.24 -10.25
C ALA A 156 4.70 19.30 -9.61
N TRP A 157 4.91 20.27 -8.73
CA TRP A 157 6.16 20.40 -7.97
C TRP A 157 6.25 19.30 -6.91
N GLN A 158 7.39 18.61 -6.88
CA GLN A 158 7.71 17.55 -5.93
C GLN A 158 9.03 17.82 -5.23
N LEU A 159 9.12 17.31 -4.00
CA LEU A 159 10.36 17.20 -3.22
C LEU A 159 10.64 15.72 -2.95
N SER A 160 11.57 15.17 -3.72
CA SER A 160 11.87 13.73 -3.76
C SER A 160 13.32 13.48 -3.34
N PRO A 161 13.64 12.34 -2.68
CA PRO A 161 15.02 11.97 -2.41
C PRO A 161 15.78 11.83 -3.72
N CYS A 162 17.09 12.09 -3.69
CA CYS A 162 17.92 12.04 -4.88
C CYS A 162 19.30 11.45 -4.61
N GLY A 163 19.93 10.94 -5.67
CA GLY A 163 21.33 10.53 -5.59
C GLY A 163 22.25 11.75 -5.47
N TRP A 164 23.30 11.60 -4.69
CA TRP A 164 24.27 12.68 -4.46
C TRP A 164 25.67 12.13 -4.30
N VAL A 165 26.68 12.85 -4.78
CA VAL A 165 28.09 12.50 -4.57
C VAL A 165 28.86 13.71 -4.06
N TYR A 166 29.64 13.47 -3.01
CA TYR A 166 30.60 14.39 -2.43
C TYR A 166 31.98 13.73 -2.38
N TRP A 167 33.02 14.43 -2.80
CA TRP A 167 34.40 13.96 -2.65
C TRP A 167 35.32 15.08 -2.21
N GLN A 168 36.40 14.71 -1.54
CA GLN A 168 37.43 15.62 -1.06
C GLN A 168 38.81 14.98 -1.21
N SER A 169 39.70 15.68 -1.91
CA SER A 169 41.10 15.28 -2.02
C SER A 169 41.92 15.77 -0.83
N THR A 170 42.93 15.00 -0.45
CA THR A 170 44.00 15.38 0.48
C THR A 170 44.73 16.67 0.10
N SER A 171 44.71 17.02 -1.20
CA SER A 171 45.25 18.28 -1.73
C SER A 171 44.33 19.50 -1.54
N GLY A 172 43.13 19.32 -0.97
CA GLY A 172 42.19 20.39 -0.65
C GLY A 172 41.10 20.64 -1.71
N TYR A 173 41.14 19.97 -2.87
CA TYR A 173 40.06 20.02 -3.86
C TYR A 173 38.84 19.24 -3.37
N SER A 174 37.64 19.69 -3.70
CA SER A 174 36.40 18.95 -3.43
C SER A 174 35.36 19.19 -4.52
N GLY A 175 34.42 18.26 -4.62
CA GLY A 175 33.26 18.38 -5.50
C GLY A 175 32.02 17.85 -4.81
N SER A 176 30.88 18.47 -5.11
CA SER A 176 29.57 18.09 -4.57
C SER A 176 28.54 18.26 -5.69
N SER A 177 27.84 17.19 -6.06
CA SER A 177 26.91 17.23 -7.19
C SER A 177 25.79 16.20 -7.06
N LEU A 178 24.63 16.55 -7.64
CA LEU A 178 23.55 15.62 -7.93
C LEU A 178 24.06 14.45 -8.79
N TYR A 179 23.56 13.25 -8.52
CA TYR A 179 23.81 12.07 -9.32
C TYR A 179 22.48 11.39 -9.70
N THR A 180 22.23 11.20 -10.99
CA THR A 180 21.02 10.53 -11.47
C THR A 180 21.20 9.02 -11.40
N CYS A 181 20.70 8.40 -10.33
CA CYS A 181 20.80 6.95 -10.15
C CYS A 181 20.00 6.16 -11.19
N ASP A 182 20.42 4.94 -11.50
CA ASP A 182 19.73 3.96 -12.34
C ASP A 182 18.28 3.71 -11.89
N TYR A 183 18.00 3.72 -10.60
CA TYR A 183 16.64 3.68 -10.06
C TYR A 183 15.75 4.81 -10.60
N VAL A 184 16.29 6.04 -10.68
CA VAL A 184 15.59 7.21 -11.25
C VAL A 184 15.50 7.10 -12.76
N GLN A 185 16.58 6.66 -13.42
CA GLN A 185 16.61 6.47 -14.87
C GLN A 185 15.59 5.42 -15.34
N LEU A 186 15.45 4.31 -14.60
CA LEU A 186 14.44 3.27 -14.85
C LEU A 186 13.03 3.86 -14.87
N PHE A 187 12.69 4.61 -13.83
CA PHE A 187 11.39 5.28 -13.73
C PHE A 187 11.17 6.31 -14.83
N GLU A 188 12.08 7.28 -14.98
CA GLU A 188 11.93 8.37 -15.95
C GLU A 188 11.87 7.81 -17.39
N THR A 189 12.69 6.80 -17.73
CA THR A 189 12.65 6.15 -19.05
C THR A 189 11.32 5.43 -19.29
N ALA A 190 10.74 4.79 -18.27
CA ALA A 190 9.45 4.12 -18.41
C ALA A 190 8.32 5.11 -18.67
N ILE A 191 8.27 6.20 -17.90
CA ILE A 191 7.28 7.26 -18.08
C ILE A 191 7.44 7.91 -19.46
N ASP A 192 8.67 8.22 -19.88
CA ASP A 192 8.95 8.82 -21.18
C ASP A 192 8.50 7.91 -22.34
N ALA A 193 8.84 6.61 -22.29
CA ALA A 193 8.45 5.67 -23.33
C ALA A 193 6.93 5.54 -23.48
N ILE A 194 6.19 5.54 -22.36
CA ILE A 194 4.73 5.39 -22.35
C ILE A 194 4.02 6.70 -22.76
N THR A 195 4.53 7.85 -22.32
CA THR A 195 3.97 9.15 -22.69
C THR A 195 4.20 9.51 -24.17
N GLN A 196 5.27 8.99 -24.78
CA GLN A 196 5.57 9.17 -26.20
C GLN A 196 4.90 8.13 -27.11
N ALA A 197 4.33 7.05 -26.55
CA ALA A 197 3.63 6.04 -27.32
C ALA A 197 2.30 6.57 -27.88
N GLU A 198 1.87 5.99 -29.01
CA GLU A 198 0.56 6.29 -29.60
C GLU A 198 -0.52 5.42 -28.95
N TRP A 199 -1.57 6.07 -28.43
CA TRP A 199 -2.71 5.41 -27.79
C TRP A 199 -3.98 5.57 -28.62
N PRO A 200 -4.93 4.62 -28.55
CA PRO A 200 -6.26 4.80 -29.12
C PRO A 200 -6.96 6.05 -28.59
N ALA A 201 -7.91 6.59 -29.36
CA ALA A 201 -8.67 7.77 -28.97
C ALA A 201 -9.66 7.52 -27.82
N GLU A 202 -10.09 6.27 -27.64
CA GLU A 202 -11.09 5.88 -26.67
C GLU A 202 -10.51 4.88 -25.67
N GLN A 203 -11.03 4.95 -24.43
CA GLN A 203 -10.71 4.01 -23.38
C GLN A 203 -11.52 2.71 -23.55
N PRO A 204 -10.99 1.55 -23.15
CA PRO A 204 -9.64 1.35 -22.63
C PRO A 204 -8.54 1.38 -23.71
N PHE A 205 -7.41 1.99 -23.38
CA PHE A 205 -6.29 2.17 -24.32
C PHE A 205 -5.54 0.86 -24.60
N PHE A 206 -5.57 -0.07 -23.64
CA PHE A 206 -4.94 -1.38 -23.75
C PHE A 206 -5.69 -2.44 -22.91
N GLU A 207 -5.30 -3.68 -23.13
CA GLU A 207 -5.67 -4.81 -22.27
C GLU A 207 -4.73 -4.85 -21.06
N GLU A 208 -3.49 -5.27 -21.24
CA GLU A 208 -2.42 -5.19 -20.23
C GLU A 208 -1.22 -4.40 -20.77
N LEU A 209 -0.81 -3.38 -20.01
CA LEU A 209 0.49 -2.69 -20.14
C LEU A 209 1.41 -3.26 -19.07
N ASN A 210 2.31 -4.15 -19.48
CA ASN A 210 3.29 -4.75 -18.58
C ASN A 210 4.60 -3.96 -18.60
N ILE A 211 5.07 -3.59 -17.41
CA ILE A 211 6.35 -2.91 -17.17
C ILE A 211 7.22 -3.87 -16.34
N SER A 212 7.99 -4.72 -17.02
CA SER A 212 8.90 -5.66 -16.35
C SER A 212 10.22 -4.96 -16.04
N VAL A 213 10.57 -4.89 -14.76
CA VAL A 213 11.85 -4.33 -14.31
C VAL A 213 12.68 -5.42 -13.65
N THR A 214 13.97 -5.49 -13.96
CA THR A 214 14.94 -6.21 -13.13
C THR A 214 15.67 -5.19 -12.27
N LEU A 215 15.59 -5.34 -10.95
CA LEU A 215 16.26 -4.46 -9.99
C LEU A 215 17.24 -5.28 -9.15
N PRO A 216 18.53 -4.89 -9.05
CA PRO A 216 19.54 -5.67 -8.34
C PRO A 216 19.60 -5.36 -6.83
N CYS A 217 18.47 -5.06 -6.20
CA CYS A 217 18.38 -4.63 -4.79
C CYS A 217 17.51 -5.58 -3.98
N GLN A 218 17.97 -5.99 -2.79
CA GLN A 218 17.17 -6.78 -1.85
C GLN A 218 16.40 -5.90 -0.85
N ASP A 219 15.23 -6.38 -0.44
CA ASP A 219 14.44 -5.75 0.62
C ASP A 219 15.08 -5.97 2.00
N THR A 220 14.90 -5.02 2.91
CA THR A 220 15.40 -5.12 4.29
C THR A 220 14.23 -5.14 5.28
N PRO A 221 13.91 -6.30 5.90
CA PRO A 221 12.90 -6.38 6.94
C PRO A 221 13.26 -5.49 8.13
N LEU A 222 12.25 -4.86 8.73
CA LEU A 222 12.40 -4.01 9.92
C LEU A 222 11.84 -4.72 11.15
N ALA A 223 12.43 -4.47 12.32
CA ALA A 223 12.00 -5.07 13.59
C ALA A 223 10.73 -4.42 14.17
N PHE A 224 9.75 -4.08 13.32
CA PHE A 224 8.49 -3.49 13.72
C PHE A 224 7.36 -3.91 12.78
N GLY A 225 6.49 -4.83 13.24
CA GLY A 225 5.32 -5.23 12.44
C GLY A 225 5.76 -5.95 11.17
N LEU A 226 5.12 -5.62 10.05
CA LEU A 226 5.46 -6.14 8.71
C LEU A 226 6.26 -5.12 7.87
N GLU A 227 6.76 -4.07 8.53
CA GLU A 227 7.53 -3.02 7.86
C GLU A 227 8.83 -3.55 7.27
N HIS A 228 9.18 -3.04 6.10
CA HIS A 228 10.42 -3.35 5.43
C HIS A 228 10.83 -2.18 4.52
N MET A 229 12.13 -2.08 4.24
CA MET A 229 12.64 -1.15 3.24
C MET A 229 12.68 -1.85 1.89
N SER A 230 11.82 -1.45 0.96
CA SER A 230 11.81 -1.98 -0.40
C SER A 230 11.89 -0.89 -1.46
N LEU A 231 12.99 -0.91 -2.22
CA LEU A 231 13.08 -0.13 -3.46
C LEU A 231 12.23 -0.77 -4.57
N ALA A 232 12.09 -2.10 -4.57
CA ALA A 232 11.31 -2.81 -5.58
C ALA A 232 9.82 -2.46 -5.47
N GLU A 233 9.26 -2.48 -4.26
CA GLU A 233 7.89 -2.07 -4.00
C GLU A 233 7.69 -0.58 -4.27
N GLY A 234 8.60 0.28 -3.78
CA GLY A 234 8.55 1.72 -4.06
C GLY A 234 8.53 2.01 -5.56
N LEU A 235 9.24 1.24 -6.38
CA LEU A 235 9.23 1.38 -7.85
C LEU A 235 7.94 0.84 -8.48
N HIS A 236 7.39 -0.25 -7.95
CA HIS A 236 6.08 -0.76 -8.36
C HIS A 236 5.01 0.32 -8.19
N GLU A 237 4.94 0.90 -6.99
CA GLU A 237 3.99 1.94 -6.62
C GLU A 237 4.20 3.23 -7.41
N GLU A 238 5.45 3.62 -7.64
CA GLU A 238 5.79 4.75 -8.50
C GLU A 238 5.28 4.59 -9.92
N LEU A 239 5.60 3.46 -10.55
CA LEU A 239 5.18 3.19 -11.92
C LEU A 239 3.66 3.11 -12.02
N TYR A 240 3.01 2.39 -11.10
CA TYR A 240 1.56 2.20 -11.16
C TYR A 240 0.80 3.54 -11.08
N PHE A 241 1.02 4.31 -9.99
CA PHE A 241 0.25 5.53 -9.78
C PHE A 241 0.65 6.66 -10.71
N SER A 242 1.92 6.77 -11.10
CA SER A 242 2.35 7.77 -12.08
C SER A 242 1.73 7.51 -13.45
N LEU A 243 1.64 6.24 -13.87
CA LEU A 243 1.00 5.91 -15.14
C LEU A 243 -0.52 6.11 -15.08
N LEU A 244 -1.16 5.82 -13.95
CA LEU A 244 -2.58 6.14 -13.75
C LEU A 244 -2.83 7.66 -13.92
N GLU A 245 -1.95 8.49 -13.36
CA GLU A 245 -1.98 9.96 -13.48
C GLU A 245 -1.74 10.42 -14.93
N VAL A 246 -0.80 9.80 -15.66
CA VAL A 246 -0.58 10.02 -17.10
C VAL A 246 -1.85 9.75 -17.89
N TYR A 247 -2.52 8.62 -17.68
CA TYR A 247 -3.71 8.26 -18.44
C TYR A 247 -4.95 9.08 -18.05
N GLN A 248 -5.06 9.53 -16.80
CA GLN A 248 -6.05 10.53 -16.38
C GLN A 248 -5.87 11.82 -17.18
N LYS A 249 -4.65 12.34 -17.26
CA LYS A 249 -4.33 13.55 -18.04
C LYS A 249 -4.59 13.35 -19.54
N LEU A 250 -4.20 12.20 -20.09
CA LEU A 250 -4.47 11.85 -21.50
C LEU A 250 -5.97 11.84 -21.80
N SER A 251 -6.78 11.39 -20.84
CA SER A 251 -8.25 11.32 -20.95
C SER A 251 -8.96 12.63 -20.60
N GLY A 252 -8.23 13.69 -20.24
CA GLY A 252 -8.81 14.96 -19.79
C GLY A 252 -9.54 14.87 -18.44
N LEU A 253 -9.27 13.84 -17.64
CA LEU A 253 -9.86 13.65 -16.31
C LEU A 253 -9.02 14.36 -15.23
N PRO A 254 -9.65 14.80 -14.12
CA PRO A 254 -8.94 15.24 -12.93
C PRO A 254 -8.03 14.15 -12.36
N LEU A 255 -6.92 14.54 -11.73
CA LEU A 255 -6.07 13.59 -11.02
C LEU A 255 -6.83 12.97 -9.85
N GLY A 256 -6.75 11.65 -9.72
CA GLY A 256 -7.50 10.89 -8.73
C GLY A 256 -8.94 10.54 -9.12
N ASP A 257 -9.37 10.85 -10.35
CA ASP A 257 -10.66 10.37 -10.86
C ASP A 257 -10.68 8.84 -10.92
N ARG A 258 -11.58 8.23 -10.14
CA ARG A 258 -11.70 6.78 -9.94
C ARG A 258 -12.37 6.07 -11.12
N SER A 259 -12.98 6.82 -12.05
CA SER A 259 -13.67 6.29 -13.22
C SER A 259 -12.76 6.03 -14.42
N ILE A 260 -11.47 6.42 -14.35
CA ILE A 260 -10.50 6.19 -15.42
C ILE A 260 -10.37 4.69 -15.75
N GLN A 261 -10.45 4.33 -17.02
CA GLN A 261 -10.39 2.97 -17.54
C GLN A 261 -9.24 2.80 -18.55
N PRO A 262 -7.95 2.91 -18.15
CA PRO A 262 -6.86 2.84 -19.12
C PRO A 262 -6.61 1.41 -19.64
N GLY A 263 -6.97 0.39 -18.88
CA GLY A 263 -6.50 -0.99 -18.98
C GLY A 263 -5.70 -1.41 -17.74
N GLN A 264 -5.23 -2.65 -17.68
CA GLN A 264 -4.38 -3.11 -16.57
C GLN A 264 -2.96 -2.57 -16.72
N ILE A 265 -2.54 -1.70 -15.80
CA ILE A 265 -1.16 -1.24 -15.68
C ILE A 265 -0.46 -2.21 -14.71
N VAL A 266 0.57 -2.92 -15.19
CA VAL A 266 1.20 -4.01 -14.43
C VAL A 266 2.71 -3.80 -14.33
N PRO A 267 3.19 -3.09 -13.30
CA PRO A 267 4.60 -3.12 -12.92
C PRO A 267 4.95 -4.50 -12.34
N GLU A 268 5.89 -5.20 -12.98
CA GLU A 268 6.39 -6.51 -12.55
C GLU A 268 7.86 -6.37 -12.20
N ILE A 269 8.16 -6.10 -10.92
CA ILE A 269 9.49 -5.77 -10.44
C ILE A 269 10.17 -7.03 -9.89
N LYS A 270 11.26 -7.44 -10.53
CA LYS A 270 12.02 -8.66 -10.24
C LYS A 270 13.30 -8.32 -9.52
N THR A 271 13.47 -8.85 -8.31
CA THR A 271 14.71 -8.66 -7.55
C THR A 271 15.77 -9.69 -7.98
N ARG A 272 16.84 -9.25 -8.65
CA ARG A 272 17.92 -10.14 -9.17
C ARG A 272 19.29 -9.50 -8.93
N THR A 273 19.98 -9.88 -7.86
CA THR A 273 21.23 -9.22 -7.40
C THR A 273 22.40 -9.29 -8.37
N GLU A 274 22.45 -10.32 -9.23
CA GLU A 274 23.55 -10.57 -10.17
C GLU A 274 23.22 -10.12 -11.61
N ALA A 275 22.05 -9.55 -11.85
CA ALA A 275 21.64 -9.06 -13.17
C ALA A 275 21.75 -7.53 -13.23
N PRO A 276 22.10 -6.94 -14.38
CA PRO A 276 22.07 -5.49 -14.53
C PRO A 276 20.62 -4.99 -14.41
N PRO A 277 20.43 -3.74 -13.93
CA PRO A 277 19.10 -3.13 -13.97
C PRO A 277 18.58 -3.09 -15.41
N SER A 278 17.34 -3.51 -15.63
CA SER A 278 16.73 -3.56 -16.96
C SER A 278 15.25 -3.25 -16.94
N LEU A 279 14.74 -2.78 -18.08
CA LEU A 279 13.35 -2.37 -18.27
C LEU A 279 12.84 -2.89 -19.62
N THR A 280 11.75 -3.62 -19.57
CA THR A 280 11.01 -4.06 -20.75
C THR A 280 9.54 -3.66 -20.61
N ILE A 281 9.01 -2.92 -21.59
CA ILE A 281 7.62 -2.46 -21.62
C ILE A 281 6.90 -3.15 -22.77
N THR A 282 5.79 -3.83 -22.45
CA THR A 282 5.05 -4.63 -23.44
C THR A 282 3.54 -4.48 -23.30
N LEU A 283 2.85 -4.43 -24.44
CA LEU A 283 1.41 -4.60 -24.52
C LEU A 283 1.08 -6.08 -24.69
N ARG A 284 0.20 -6.58 -23.83
CA ARG A 284 -0.21 -7.99 -23.77
C ARG A 284 -1.75 -8.08 -23.77
N PRO A 285 -2.30 -9.18 -24.30
CA PRO A 285 -3.71 -9.47 -24.08
C PRO A 285 -3.97 -9.77 -22.60
N LEU A 286 -5.21 -9.57 -22.13
CA LEU A 286 -5.63 -10.00 -20.80
C LEU A 286 -5.46 -11.51 -20.67
N ASN A 287 -4.92 -11.95 -19.53
CA ASN A 287 -4.94 -13.36 -19.21
C ASN A 287 -6.39 -13.81 -19.00
N THR A 288 -6.79 -14.92 -19.62
CA THR A 288 -8.13 -15.54 -19.48
C THR A 288 -8.09 -16.95 -18.91
N ASP A 289 -6.90 -17.39 -18.49
CA ASP A 289 -6.70 -18.70 -17.89
C ASP A 289 -7.32 -18.73 -16.48
N ASP A 290 -7.92 -19.86 -16.14
CA ASP A 290 -8.38 -20.14 -14.79
C ASP A 290 -7.16 -20.40 -13.88
N ALA A 291 -7.24 -19.92 -12.63
CA ALA A 291 -6.21 -20.22 -11.64
C ALA A 291 -6.14 -21.74 -11.38
N ALA A 292 -4.92 -22.25 -11.17
CA ALA A 292 -4.74 -23.65 -10.79
C ALA A 292 -5.44 -23.93 -9.45
N ALA A 293 -6.05 -25.11 -9.33
CA ALA A 293 -6.64 -25.56 -8.07
C ALA A 293 -5.52 -25.88 -7.05
N GLU A 294 -5.66 -25.37 -5.83
CA GLU A 294 -4.75 -25.63 -4.71
C GLU A 294 -5.26 -26.74 -3.77
N GLU A 295 -4.41 -27.10 -2.81
CA GLU A 295 -4.68 -28.09 -1.76
C GLU A 295 -5.85 -27.72 -0.84
N ILE A 296 -6.29 -28.70 -0.05
CA ILE A 296 -7.40 -28.58 0.90
C ILE A 296 -6.95 -27.73 2.09
N THR A 297 -7.33 -26.44 2.10
CA THR A 297 -7.19 -25.56 3.26
C THR A 297 -8.51 -25.47 4.06
N MET A 298 -8.43 -25.54 5.38
CA MET A 298 -9.56 -25.27 6.28
C MET A 298 -9.71 -23.76 6.47
N LEU A 299 -10.93 -23.22 6.33
CA LEU A 299 -11.17 -21.77 6.38
C LEU A 299 -10.78 -21.13 7.72
N ASP A 300 -11.03 -21.81 8.84
CA ASP A 300 -10.79 -21.26 10.19
C ASP A 300 -9.31 -21.08 10.53
N SER A 301 -8.42 -21.76 9.80
CA SER A 301 -6.98 -21.75 10.02
C SER A 301 -6.23 -21.42 8.72
N ALA A 302 -6.85 -20.67 7.82
CA ALA A 302 -6.20 -20.27 6.59
C ALA A 302 -5.11 -19.24 6.93
N GLU A 303 -3.85 -19.61 6.68
CA GLU A 303 -2.69 -18.75 6.96
C GLU A 303 -2.31 -17.87 5.76
N HIS A 304 -3.03 -17.97 4.65
CA HIS A 304 -2.79 -17.21 3.43
C HIS A 304 -4.08 -17.06 2.60
N PRO A 305 -4.11 -16.12 1.64
CA PRO A 305 -5.24 -15.97 0.71
C PRO A 305 -5.55 -17.28 -0.04
N LEU A 306 -6.84 -17.55 -0.28
CA LEU A 306 -7.32 -18.78 -0.92
C LEU A 306 -7.24 -18.69 -2.44
N SER A 307 -6.97 -19.80 -3.15
CA SER A 307 -7.17 -19.82 -4.60
C SER A 307 -8.61 -19.47 -5.02
N ALA A 308 -8.79 -18.85 -6.19
CA ALA A 308 -10.12 -18.55 -6.75
C ALA A 308 -11.01 -19.80 -6.85
N ALA A 309 -10.43 -20.94 -7.22
CA ALA A 309 -11.13 -22.23 -7.28
C ALA A 309 -11.68 -22.63 -5.90
N LYS A 310 -10.88 -22.48 -4.84
CA LYS A 310 -11.31 -22.75 -3.46
C LYS A 310 -12.41 -21.78 -3.00
N ILE A 311 -12.30 -20.49 -3.31
CA ILE A 311 -13.33 -19.49 -3.00
C ILE A 311 -14.69 -19.91 -3.61
N HIS A 312 -14.69 -20.31 -4.88
CA HIS A 312 -15.90 -20.77 -5.55
C HIS A 312 -16.45 -22.06 -4.93
N ALA A 313 -15.58 -23.03 -4.62
CA ALA A 313 -15.99 -24.28 -3.98
C ALA A 313 -16.64 -24.04 -2.61
N GLU A 314 -16.06 -23.17 -1.78
CA GLU A 314 -16.60 -22.83 -0.46
C GLU A 314 -17.91 -22.05 -0.56
N LEU A 315 -18.02 -21.12 -1.51
CA LEU A 315 -19.26 -20.41 -1.79
C LEU A 315 -20.38 -21.38 -2.23
N ASP A 316 -20.05 -22.39 -3.04
CA ASP A 316 -21.00 -23.40 -3.53
C ASP A 316 -21.55 -24.32 -2.42
N THR A 317 -20.90 -24.37 -1.24
CA THR A 317 -21.42 -25.10 -0.07
C THR A 317 -22.61 -24.41 0.62
N ILE A 318 -22.82 -23.12 0.36
CA ILE A 318 -23.89 -22.33 0.97
C ILE A 318 -25.16 -22.50 0.14
N GLU A 319 -26.22 -23.01 0.75
CA GLU A 319 -27.53 -23.17 0.12
C GLU A 319 -28.12 -21.81 -0.28
N GLY A 320 -28.66 -21.71 -1.50
CA GLY A 320 -29.32 -20.49 -1.98
C GLY A 320 -29.33 -20.38 -3.49
N GLU A 321 -29.95 -19.31 -3.99
CA GLU A 321 -29.93 -18.97 -5.40
C GLU A 321 -28.56 -18.42 -5.81
N ALA A 322 -28.01 -18.90 -6.93
CA ALA A 322 -26.77 -18.40 -7.48
C ALA A 322 -27.01 -17.12 -8.29
N LEU A 323 -26.32 -16.04 -7.91
CA LEU A 323 -26.25 -14.81 -8.70
C LEU A 323 -24.90 -14.73 -9.41
N HIS A 324 -24.89 -14.20 -10.63
CA HIS A 324 -23.69 -14.12 -11.47
C HIS A 324 -23.47 -12.72 -12.02
N ALA A 325 -22.23 -12.40 -12.34
CA ALA A 325 -21.78 -11.31 -13.21
C ALA A 325 -20.49 -11.76 -13.91
N LYS A 326 -19.83 -10.87 -14.66
CA LYS A 326 -18.55 -11.17 -15.32
C LYS A 326 -17.54 -10.05 -15.08
N SER A 327 -16.25 -10.38 -15.11
CA SER A 327 -15.21 -9.36 -15.23
C SER A 327 -14.96 -8.95 -16.68
N ARG A 328 -14.10 -7.95 -16.89
CA ARG A 328 -13.68 -7.53 -18.25
C ARG A 328 -13.08 -8.70 -19.05
N SER A 329 -12.24 -9.52 -18.42
CA SER A 329 -11.62 -10.67 -19.09
C SER A 329 -12.59 -11.84 -19.34
N GLY A 330 -13.80 -11.77 -18.78
CA GLY A 330 -14.83 -12.81 -18.89
C GLY A 330 -14.86 -13.80 -17.72
N ARG A 331 -14.05 -13.63 -16.66
CA ARG A 331 -14.12 -14.48 -15.47
C ARG A 331 -15.48 -14.38 -14.80
N LYS A 332 -15.96 -15.52 -14.32
CA LYS A 332 -17.25 -15.61 -13.65
C LYS A 332 -17.16 -15.02 -12.25
N LEU A 333 -17.98 -14.00 -11.99
CA LEU A 333 -18.20 -13.47 -10.66
C LEU A 333 -19.47 -14.13 -10.10
N SER A 334 -19.38 -14.72 -8.90
CA SER A 334 -20.50 -15.46 -8.29
C SER A 334 -20.82 -14.98 -6.89
N ALA A 335 -22.12 -14.90 -6.58
CA ALA A 335 -22.66 -14.68 -5.24
C ALA A 335 -23.73 -15.73 -4.91
N ARG A 336 -24.07 -15.86 -3.63
CA ARG A 336 -25.13 -16.74 -3.12
C ARG A 336 -26.19 -15.94 -2.37
N TYR A 337 -27.43 -16.08 -2.79
CA TYR A 337 -28.59 -15.49 -2.14
C TYR A 337 -29.31 -16.55 -1.30
N HIS A 338 -29.15 -16.43 0.02
CA HIS A 338 -29.78 -17.30 1.01
C HIS A 338 -31.02 -16.61 1.60
N ILE A 339 -32.19 -17.20 1.40
CA ILE A 339 -33.49 -16.61 1.77
C ILE A 339 -33.89 -17.07 3.17
N GLY A 340 -34.26 -16.12 4.03
CA GLY A 340 -34.78 -16.40 5.37
C GLY A 340 -35.89 -15.45 5.79
N GLN A 341 -36.26 -15.50 7.07
CA GLN A 341 -37.32 -14.67 7.66
C GLN A 341 -36.79 -13.38 8.29
N GLU A 342 -35.48 -13.31 8.54
CA GLU A 342 -34.80 -12.12 9.03
C GLU A 342 -34.67 -11.05 7.92
N ARG A 343 -34.16 -9.87 8.31
CA ARG A 343 -33.91 -8.79 7.36
C ARG A 343 -32.67 -9.10 6.54
N ALA A 344 -32.80 -8.99 5.22
CA ALA A 344 -31.72 -9.21 4.29
C ALA A 344 -30.51 -8.27 4.52
N VAL A 345 -29.30 -8.85 4.44
CA VAL A 345 -28.01 -8.16 4.47
C VAL A 345 -27.18 -8.56 3.25
N ILE A 346 -26.49 -7.61 2.61
CA ILE A 346 -25.48 -7.92 1.60
C ILE A 346 -24.12 -7.98 2.30
N ILE A 347 -23.34 -9.03 2.05
CA ILE A 347 -21.97 -9.21 2.53
C ILE A 347 -21.08 -9.34 1.30
N SER A 348 -20.10 -8.46 1.15
CA SER A 348 -19.15 -8.52 0.04
C SER A 348 -17.70 -8.42 0.49
N ALA A 349 -16.79 -8.93 -0.32
CA ALA A 349 -15.36 -8.80 -0.15
C ALA A 349 -14.63 -8.70 -1.49
N ALA A 350 -13.36 -8.30 -1.42
CA ALA A 350 -12.45 -8.23 -2.56
C ALA A 350 -13.01 -7.43 -3.75
N GLN A 351 -13.64 -6.27 -3.47
CA GLN A 351 -13.79 -5.25 -4.52
C GLN A 351 -12.43 -4.68 -4.93
N HIS A 352 -11.52 -4.58 -3.95
CA HIS A 352 -10.09 -4.42 -4.15
C HIS A 352 -9.45 -5.79 -3.92
N ALA A 353 -8.85 -6.35 -4.97
CA ALA A 353 -8.47 -7.76 -4.92
C ALA A 353 -7.18 -8.03 -4.15
N ASN A 354 -6.39 -6.98 -3.88
CA ASN A 354 -5.20 -7.03 -3.03
C ASN A 354 -5.51 -6.95 -1.53
N GLU A 355 -6.78 -6.93 -1.13
CA GLU A 355 -7.25 -6.89 0.27
C GLU A 355 -7.93 -8.24 0.65
N PRO A 356 -7.15 -9.32 0.87
CA PRO A 356 -7.67 -10.69 0.82
C PRO A 356 -8.37 -11.19 2.08
N SER A 357 -8.19 -10.58 3.25
CA SER A 357 -8.72 -11.14 4.52
C SER A 357 -10.25 -11.17 4.56
N GLY A 358 -10.89 -10.20 3.89
CA GLY A 358 -12.34 -10.10 3.78
C GLY A 358 -12.96 -11.34 3.13
N ILE A 359 -12.27 -11.98 2.18
CA ILE A 359 -12.77 -13.16 1.46
C ILE A 359 -13.01 -14.31 2.44
N VAL A 360 -12.00 -14.64 3.25
CA VAL A 360 -12.06 -15.75 4.22
C VAL A 360 -13.06 -15.44 5.33
N GLY A 361 -13.04 -14.21 5.86
CA GLY A 361 -14.02 -13.77 6.85
C GLY A 361 -15.47 -13.90 6.36
N ALA A 362 -15.73 -13.51 5.11
CA ALA A 362 -17.04 -13.58 4.49
C ALA A 362 -17.54 -15.01 4.27
N LEU A 363 -16.66 -15.91 3.79
CA LEU A 363 -17.01 -17.32 3.59
C LEU A 363 -17.32 -18.01 4.91
N ARG A 364 -16.51 -17.80 5.94
CA ARG A 364 -16.73 -18.35 7.29
C ARG A 364 -18.07 -17.87 7.87
N ALA A 365 -18.32 -16.56 7.83
CA ALA A 365 -19.57 -15.99 8.34
C ALA A 365 -20.78 -16.48 7.54
N GLY A 366 -20.67 -16.58 6.21
CA GLY A 366 -21.72 -17.10 5.35
C GLY A 366 -22.08 -18.56 5.66
N GLN A 367 -21.09 -19.41 5.91
CA GLN A 367 -21.32 -20.80 6.31
C GLN A 367 -22.05 -20.89 7.65
N ASP A 368 -21.65 -20.11 8.65
CA ASP A 368 -22.31 -20.11 9.95
C ASP A 368 -23.72 -19.53 9.92
N LEU A 369 -23.92 -18.42 9.20
CA LEU A 369 -25.23 -17.83 9.00
C LEU A 369 -26.16 -18.80 8.25
N SER A 370 -25.67 -19.55 7.26
CA SER A 370 -26.51 -20.54 6.54
C SER A 370 -27.04 -21.68 7.42
N ARG A 371 -26.39 -21.92 8.57
CA ARG A 371 -26.82 -22.91 9.58
C ARG A 371 -27.78 -22.32 10.61
N GLN A 372 -27.88 -21.00 10.70
CA GLN A 372 -28.77 -20.31 11.64
C GLN A 372 -30.18 -20.22 11.05
N ALA A 373 -31.17 -20.58 11.88
CA ALA A 373 -32.56 -20.57 11.44
C ALA A 373 -33.04 -19.14 11.17
N GLY A 374 -33.56 -18.91 9.96
CA GLY A 374 -34.17 -17.64 9.58
C GLY A 374 -33.20 -16.62 8.99
N SER A 375 -31.89 -16.90 8.95
CA SER A 375 -30.91 -15.98 8.37
C SER A 375 -31.19 -15.66 6.91
N HIS A 376 -30.95 -14.41 6.51
CA HIS A 376 -31.31 -13.88 5.21
C HIS A 376 -30.20 -12.96 4.71
N PHE A 377 -29.46 -13.39 3.68
CA PHE A 377 -28.30 -12.64 3.19
C PHE A 377 -27.96 -12.93 1.74
N VAL A 378 -27.19 -12.03 1.14
CA VAL A 378 -26.44 -12.28 -0.09
C VAL A 378 -24.96 -12.23 0.22
N LEU A 379 -24.19 -13.25 -0.19
CA LEU A 379 -22.74 -13.30 -0.02
C LEU A 379 -22.03 -13.23 -1.38
N SER A 380 -21.19 -12.22 -1.57
CA SER A 380 -20.35 -12.00 -2.76
C SER A 380 -18.87 -11.90 -2.34
N PRO A 381 -18.16 -13.03 -2.20
CA PRO A 381 -16.85 -13.07 -1.53
C PRO A 381 -15.68 -12.61 -2.42
N LEU A 382 -15.88 -12.55 -3.74
CA LEU A 382 -14.85 -12.15 -4.70
C LEU A 382 -15.48 -11.29 -5.80
N GLU A 383 -15.44 -9.97 -5.63
CA GLU A 383 -16.06 -9.03 -6.57
C GLU A 383 -15.12 -8.59 -7.72
N ASN A 384 -13.80 -8.68 -7.55
CA ASN A 384 -12.83 -8.34 -8.59
C ASN A 384 -11.93 -9.54 -8.96
N PRO A 385 -12.43 -10.53 -9.71
CA PRO A 385 -11.66 -11.74 -10.02
C PRO A 385 -10.48 -11.49 -10.99
N ASP A 386 -10.51 -10.43 -11.80
CA ASP A 386 -9.38 -10.07 -12.67
C ASP A 386 -8.21 -9.47 -11.88
N GLY A 387 -8.52 -8.56 -10.96
CA GLY A 387 -7.54 -8.06 -9.99
C GLY A 387 -6.98 -9.21 -9.15
N TYR A 388 -7.82 -10.16 -8.73
CA TYR A 388 -7.38 -11.27 -7.89
C TYR A 388 -6.41 -12.22 -8.60
N HIS A 389 -6.68 -12.53 -9.87
CA HIS A 389 -5.74 -13.28 -10.69
C HIS A 389 -4.40 -12.54 -10.85
N LEU A 390 -4.44 -11.22 -11.07
CA LEU A 390 -3.23 -10.40 -11.15
C LEU A 390 -2.47 -10.39 -9.82
N GLN A 391 -3.17 -10.30 -8.69
CA GLN A 391 -2.57 -10.35 -7.35
C GLN A 391 -1.81 -11.66 -7.14
N GLN A 392 -2.41 -12.80 -7.48
CA GLN A 392 -1.75 -14.10 -7.36
C GLN A 392 -0.47 -14.20 -8.21
N ARG A 393 -0.50 -13.62 -9.42
CA ARG A 393 0.68 -13.53 -10.28
C ARG A 393 1.79 -12.68 -9.65
N LEU A 394 1.46 -11.52 -9.08
CA LEU A 394 2.44 -10.60 -8.52
C LEU A 394 3.03 -11.11 -7.20
N VAL A 395 2.21 -11.73 -6.34
CA VAL A 395 2.64 -12.37 -5.09
C VAL A 395 3.64 -13.51 -5.32
N ALA A 396 3.52 -14.24 -6.45
CA ALA A 396 4.48 -15.30 -6.78
C ALA A 396 5.92 -14.79 -6.97
N GLU A 397 6.09 -13.52 -7.38
CA GLU A 397 7.40 -12.89 -7.52
C GLU A 397 7.79 -12.08 -6.28
N GLN A 398 6.85 -11.32 -5.71
CA GLN A 398 7.09 -10.45 -4.54
C GLN A 398 6.03 -10.70 -3.46
N PRO A 399 6.24 -11.67 -2.57
CA PRO A 399 5.19 -12.15 -1.66
C PRO A 399 4.97 -11.24 -0.46
N ASN A 400 5.59 -10.06 -0.35
CA ASN A 400 5.39 -9.15 0.79
C ASN A 400 5.00 -7.73 0.33
N HIS A 401 4.73 -7.52 -0.96
CA HIS A 401 4.40 -6.19 -1.50
C HIS A 401 2.90 -5.92 -1.53
N MET A 402 2.47 -4.66 -1.45
CA MET A 402 1.06 -4.21 -1.46
C MET A 402 0.29 -4.55 -2.74
N HIS A 403 0.98 -4.53 -3.89
CA HIS A 403 0.43 -4.83 -5.22
C HIS A 403 -0.78 -3.99 -5.60
N HIS A 404 -0.72 -2.65 -5.47
CA HIS A 404 -1.84 -1.78 -5.86
C HIS A 404 -2.25 -1.91 -7.33
N ALA A 405 -1.38 -2.41 -8.21
CA ALA A 405 -1.75 -2.80 -9.58
C ALA A 405 -2.91 -3.81 -9.63
N ALA A 406 -3.08 -4.63 -8.60
CA ALA A 406 -4.15 -5.61 -8.48
C ALA A 406 -5.38 -5.11 -7.69
N ARG A 407 -5.35 -3.89 -7.13
CA ARG A 407 -6.50 -3.27 -6.46
C ARG A 407 -7.67 -3.04 -7.41
N TYR A 408 -7.37 -2.63 -8.64
CA TYR A 408 -8.33 -2.12 -9.62
C TYR A 408 -8.86 -3.24 -10.53
N THR A 409 -9.98 -3.00 -11.21
CA THR A 409 -10.54 -3.95 -12.19
C THR A 409 -9.64 -4.06 -13.42
N ALA A 410 -9.89 -5.01 -14.33
CA ALA A 410 -9.11 -5.07 -15.58
C ALA A 410 -9.37 -3.89 -16.54
N PHE A 411 -10.37 -3.04 -16.27
CA PHE A 411 -10.47 -1.74 -16.93
C PHE A 411 -9.47 -0.72 -16.36
N GLY A 412 -8.94 -0.94 -15.15
CA GLY A 412 -8.06 -0.04 -14.41
C GLY A 412 -8.81 0.99 -13.54
N ASN A 413 -10.15 0.99 -13.57
CA ASN A 413 -10.96 1.82 -12.67
C ASN A 413 -11.23 1.11 -11.34
N ASP A 414 -11.57 1.91 -10.33
CA ASP A 414 -12.05 1.41 -9.05
C ASP A 414 -13.44 0.82 -9.24
N LEU A 415 -13.69 -0.39 -8.74
CA LEU A 415 -14.96 -1.10 -8.93
C LEU A 415 -16.16 -0.25 -8.51
N GLN A 416 -16.04 0.49 -7.41
CA GLN A 416 -17.13 1.34 -6.90
C GLN A 416 -17.44 2.54 -7.82
N ALA A 417 -16.52 2.91 -8.71
CA ALA A 417 -16.70 3.99 -9.66
C ALA A 417 -17.28 3.53 -11.01
N GLN A 418 -17.56 2.23 -11.19
CA GLN A 418 -18.27 1.76 -12.39
C GLN A 418 -19.68 2.38 -12.45
N PRO A 419 -20.20 2.65 -13.66
CA PRO A 419 -21.57 3.11 -13.82
C PRO A 419 -22.58 2.00 -13.47
N LEU A 420 -23.72 2.40 -12.89
CA LEU A 420 -24.86 1.51 -12.66
C LEU A 420 -25.48 1.03 -13.99
N GLY A 421 -26.15 -0.13 -13.95
CA GLY A 421 -26.81 -0.72 -15.12
C GLY A 421 -25.86 -1.40 -16.11
N GLY A 422 -24.59 -1.62 -15.73
CA GLY A 422 -23.61 -2.37 -16.50
C GLY A 422 -23.74 -3.89 -16.38
N GLU A 423 -22.91 -4.63 -17.11
CA GLU A 423 -22.85 -6.10 -17.03
C GLU A 423 -21.65 -6.65 -16.26
N PHE A 424 -20.73 -5.77 -15.85
CA PHE A 424 -19.43 -6.15 -15.30
C PHE A 424 -19.46 -6.29 -13.77
N GLU A 425 -18.34 -6.04 -13.08
CA GLU A 425 -18.15 -6.40 -11.68
C GLU A 425 -19.21 -5.75 -10.76
N LEU A 426 -19.52 -4.45 -10.92
CA LEU A 426 -20.52 -3.77 -10.09
C LEU A 426 -21.93 -4.38 -10.20
N ALA A 427 -22.26 -5.04 -11.32
CA ALA A 427 -23.58 -5.61 -11.57
C ALA A 427 -23.98 -6.66 -10.54
N ILE A 428 -23.02 -7.32 -9.86
CA ILE A 428 -23.33 -8.29 -8.81
C ILE A 428 -24.02 -7.62 -7.62
N ARG A 429 -23.65 -6.38 -7.26
CA ARG A 429 -24.24 -5.64 -6.15
C ARG A 429 -25.65 -5.18 -6.49
N GLU A 430 -25.88 -4.73 -7.73
CA GLU A 430 -27.21 -4.38 -8.21
C GLU A 430 -28.16 -5.58 -8.19
N ARG A 431 -27.68 -6.75 -8.65
CA ARG A 431 -28.42 -8.02 -8.61
C ARG A 431 -28.69 -8.46 -7.18
N ALA A 432 -27.71 -8.38 -6.28
CA ALA A 432 -27.86 -8.69 -4.87
C ALA A 432 -28.93 -7.80 -4.20
N LYS A 433 -28.90 -6.49 -4.47
CA LYS A 433 -29.89 -5.54 -3.96
C LYS A 433 -31.29 -5.79 -4.54
N ALA A 434 -31.40 -6.04 -5.84
CA ALA A 434 -32.67 -6.31 -6.50
C ALA A 434 -33.32 -7.61 -6.00
N ALA A 435 -32.54 -8.67 -5.79
CA ALA A 435 -33.03 -9.96 -5.33
C ALA A 435 -33.45 -9.95 -3.85
N SER A 436 -32.66 -9.32 -2.99
CA SER A 436 -32.83 -9.40 -1.53
C SER A 436 -33.57 -8.22 -0.89
N GLY A 437 -33.59 -7.05 -1.55
CA GLY A 437 -34.10 -5.81 -0.97
C GLY A 437 -33.25 -5.24 0.17
N ALA A 438 -32.12 -5.86 0.53
CA ALA A 438 -31.29 -5.55 1.70
C ALA A 438 -31.02 -4.05 1.90
N GLN A 439 -31.13 -3.56 3.13
CA GLN A 439 -30.86 -2.14 3.46
C GLN A 439 -29.54 -1.94 4.22
N LEU A 440 -28.84 -3.03 4.54
CA LEU A 440 -27.47 -3.03 5.06
C LEU A 440 -26.54 -3.76 4.09
N HIS A 441 -25.41 -3.13 3.77
CA HIS A 441 -24.29 -3.73 3.06
C HIS A 441 -23.06 -3.73 3.97
N ILE A 442 -22.54 -4.91 4.28
CA ILE A 442 -21.25 -5.11 4.95
C ILE A 442 -20.22 -5.35 3.83
N ASN A 443 -19.36 -4.36 3.60
CA ASN A 443 -18.38 -4.36 2.53
C ASN A 443 -16.97 -4.49 3.12
N LEU A 444 -16.37 -5.66 3.03
CA LEU A 444 -15.12 -5.97 3.71
C LEU A 444 -13.93 -5.49 2.92
N HIS A 445 -13.05 -4.75 3.60
CA HIS A 445 -11.90 -4.10 3.01
C HIS A 445 -10.65 -4.28 3.87
N GLY A 446 -9.54 -3.94 3.25
CA GLY A 446 -8.26 -3.77 3.88
C GLY A 446 -7.46 -2.63 3.26
N TYR A 447 -6.22 -2.49 3.69
CA TYR A 447 -5.31 -1.44 3.23
C TYR A 447 -3.86 -1.85 3.54
N PRO A 448 -2.84 -1.07 3.12
CA PRO A 448 -1.44 -1.40 3.34
C PRO A 448 -1.12 -1.83 4.77
N ALA A 449 -0.47 -3.00 4.91
CA ALA A 449 -0.02 -3.53 6.19
C ALA A 449 1.29 -2.91 6.70
N HIS A 450 1.98 -2.20 5.80
CA HIS A 450 3.23 -1.48 6.01
C HIS A 450 3.21 -0.14 5.25
N GLU A 451 4.29 0.65 5.35
CA GLU A 451 4.35 1.97 4.76
C GLU A 451 4.22 1.97 3.22
N TRP A 452 3.26 2.74 2.72
CA TRP A 452 3.13 3.00 1.29
C TRP A 452 3.89 4.26 0.88
N THR A 453 4.90 4.08 0.01
CA THR A 453 5.77 5.17 -0.45
C THR A 453 5.83 5.30 -1.98
N ARG A 454 5.99 6.54 -2.45
CA ARG A 454 6.30 6.91 -3.84
C ARG A 454 7.56 7.78 -3.84
N PRO A 455 8.78 7.19 -3.82
CA PRO A 455 10.00 7.94 -3.57
C PRO A 455 10.25 9.08 -4.55
N LEU A 456 10.03 8.88 -5.85
CA LEU A 456 10.38 9.79 -6.94
C LEU A 456 9.31 10.86 -7.22
N THR A 457 8.11 10.72 -6.66
CA THR A 457 6.97 11.63 -6.83
C THR A 457 6.52 12.22 -5.49
N GLY A 458 7.47 12.76 -4.73
CA GLY A 458 7.18 13.52 -3.50
C GLY A 458 7.14 12.68 -2.21
N TYR A 459 7.55 11.41 -2.27
CA TYR A 459 7.55 10.42 -1.18
C TYR A 459 6.15 9.94 -0.75
N VAL A 460 5.25 10.89 -0.48
CA VAL A 460 3.89 10.60 -0.02
C VAL A 460 2.97 10.40 -1.21
N PRO A 461 2.19 9.32 -1.27
CA PRO A 461 1.25 9.09 -2.38
C PRO A 461 0.15 10.16 -2.40
N ARG A 462 0.14 10.96 -3.46
CA ARG A 462 -0.85 12.03 -3.71
C ARG A 462 -2.28 11.51 -3.59
N ASN A 463 -3.13 12.22 -2.83
CA ASN A 463 -4.53 11.87 -2.53
C ASN A 463 -4.72 10.62 -1.64
N PHE A 464 -3.64 9.97 -1.21
CA PHE A 464 -3.67 8.81 -0.33
C PHE A 464 -2.80 9.01 0.91
N GLU A 465 -2.54 10.27 1.29
CA GLU A 465 -1.64 10.64 2.39
C GLU A 465 -2.05 9.95 3.70
N LEU A 466 -3.36 9.85 3.94
CA LEU A 466 -3.93 9.18 5.11
C LEU A 466 -3.75 7.65 5.13
N TRP A 467 -3.53 7.04 3.96
CA TRP A 467 -3.31 5.60 3.78
C TRP A 467 -1.84 5.20 3.80
N SER A 468 -0.93 6.16 3.73
CA SER A 468 0.52 5.92 3.65
C SER A 468 1.10 5.13 4.83
N ILE A 469 0.48 5.19 6.01
CA ILE A 469 0.98 4.55 7.24
C ILE A 469 -0.13 3.73 7.92
N PRO A 470 0.16 2.48 8.36
CA PRO A 470 -0.75 1.67 9.17
C PRO A 470 -1.19 2.35 10.48
N LYS A 471 -2.48 2.23 10.79
CA LYS A 471 -3.15 2.88 11.94
C LYS A 471 -4.18 1.97 12.62
N GLY A 472 -3.98 0.66 12.52
CA GLY A 472 -4.83 -0.38 13.08
C GLY A 472 -6.01 -0.73 12.19
N PHE A 473 -6.82 -1.67 12.65
CA PHE A 473 -8.13 -1.94 12.10
C PHE A 473 -9.10 -0.81 12.46
N PHE A 474 -9.88 -0.34 11.50
CA PHE A 474 -10.92 0.66 11.75
C PHE A 474 -12.16 0.42 10.87
N LEU A 475 -13.23 1.18 11.15
CA LEU A 475 -14.51 1.06 10.44
C LEU A 475 -14.85 2.36 9.70
N VAL A 476 -15.50 2.25 8.55
CA VAL A 476 -16.19 3.38 7.91
C VAL A 476 -17.65 3.00 7.78
N LEU A 477 -18.55 3.79 8.35
CA LEU A 477 -19.98 3.60 8.17
C LEU A 477 -20.56 4.74 7.33
N ARG A 478 -21.04 4.40 6.13
CA ARG A 478 -21.80 5.31 5.27
C ARG A 478 -23.29 5.15 5.52
N TYR A 479 -24.02 6.27 5.57
CA TYR A 479 -25.46 6.26 5.83
C TYR A 479 -26.23 7.28 4.98
N HIS A 480 -27.47 6.93 4.61
CA HIS A 480 -28.43 7.88 4.06
C HIS A 480 -28.98 8.80 5.15
N GLN A 481 -29.39 10.02 4.81
CA GLN A 481 -29.78 11.09 5.74
C GLN A 481 -30.70 10.63 6.88
N HIS A 482 -31.69 9.78 6.61
CA HIS A 482 -32.69 9.32 7.57
C HIS A 482 -32.26 8.12 8.43
N TRP A 483 -31.05 7.60 8.22
CA TRP A 483 -30.52 6.38 8.83
C TRP A 483 -29.43 6.64 9.87
N LYS A 484 -29.15 7.91 10.21
CA LYS A 484 -28.06 8.29 11.13
C LYS A 484 -28.14 7.56 12.48
N ALA A 485 -29.32 7.51 13.10
CA ALA A 485 -29.49 6.88 14.41
C ALA A 485 -29.23 5.37 14.37
N GLN A 486 -29.64 4.72 13.28
CA GLN A 486 -29.38 3.30 13.05
C GLN A 486 -27.88 3.06 12.80
N ALA A 487 -27.23 3.98 12.09
CA ALA A 487 -25.81 3.92 11.84
C ALA A 487 -25.00 4.01 13.15
N GLU A 488 -25.30 4.99 13.99
CA GLU A 488 -24.68 5.17 15.31
C GLU A 488 -24.90 3.93 16.21
N ALA A 489 -26.12 3.39 16.22
CA ALA A 489 -26.46 2.20 17.01
C ALA A 489 -25.74 0.93 16.52
N LEU A 490 -25.52 0.81 15.21
CA LEU A 490 -24.76 -0.30 14.62
C LEU A 490 -23.28 -0.18 15.01
N LEU A 491 -22.67 0.99 14.80
CA LEU A 491 -21.27 1.24 15.16
C LEU A 491 -20.99 1.02 16.64
N GLU A 492 -21.84 1.52 17.52
CA GLU A 492 -21.67 1.36 18.97
C GLU A 492 -21.58 -0.11 19.36
N HIS A 493 -22.51 -0.93 18.86
CA HIS A 493 -22.52 -2.35 19.18
C HIS A 493 -21.34 -3.11 18.54
N VAL A 494 -21.05 -2.83 17.26
CA VAL A 494 -19.96 -3.51 16.55
C VAL A 494 -18.61 -3.18 17.19
N THR A 495 -18.35 -1.92 17.52
CA THR A 495 -17.09 -1.53 18.19
C THR A 495 -16.97 -2.11 19.59
N GLU A 496 -18.07 -2.21 20.35
CA GLU A 496 -18.09 -2.90 21.64
C GLU A 496 -17.79 -4.40 21.51
N HIS A 497 -18.39 -5.08 20.53
CA HIS A 497 -18.12 -6.48 20.25
C HIS A 497 -16.66 -6.72 19.87
N LEU A 498 -16.15 -5.94 18.91
CA LEU A 498 -14.80 -6.08 18.38
C LEU A 498 -13.71 -5.83 19.42
N ALA A 499 -13.97 -5.00 20.43
CA ALA A 499 -13.03 -4.81 21.54
C ALA A 499 -12.77 -6.09 22.36
N ASN A 500 -13.63 -7.11 22.23
CA ASN A 500 -13.45 -8.41 22.86
C ASN A 500 -12.69 -9.42 21.98
N VAL A 501 -12.39 -9.09 20.72
CA VAL A 501 -11.58 -9.95 19.85
C VAL A 501 -10.14 -9.98 20.39
N PRO A 502 -9.59 -11.16 20.73
CA PRO A 502 -8.26 -11.26 21.31
C PRO A 502 -7.20 -10.55 20.46
N GLY A 503 -6.38 -9.71 21.09
CA GLY A 503 -5.27 -9.00 20.44
C GLY A 503 -5.64 -7.71 19.71
N LEU A 504 -6.89 -7.51 19.25
CA LEU A 504 -7.26 -6.40 18.37
C LEU A 504 -7.03 -5.02 19.00
N VAL A 505 -7.45 -4.83 20.25
CA VAL A 505 -7.24 -3.56 20.97
C VAL A 505 -5.75 -3.23 21.13
N ALA A 506 -4.92 -4.23 21.43
CA ALA A 506 -3.48 -4.05 21.58
C ALA A 506 -2.81 -3.73 20.22
N TYR A 507 -3.24 -4.42 19.17
CA TYR A 507 -2.82 -4.19 17.78
C TYR A 507 -3.10 -2.74 17.35
N ASN A 508 -4.34 -2.28 17.53
CA ASN A 508 -4.75 -0.91 17.19
C ASN A 508 -3.95 0.13 17.97
N ARG A 509 -3.82 0.00 19.29
CA ARG A 509 -3.06 0.94 20.11
C ARG A 509 -1.60 1.05 19.66
N ARG A 510 -0.97 -0.08 19.31
CA ARG A 510 0.42 -0.11 18.84
C ARG A 510 0.58 0.64 17.51
N GLN A 511 -0.28 0.38 16.53
CA GLN A 511 -0.20 1.05 15.23
C GLN A 511 -0.58 2.54 15.32
N ILE A 512 -1.63 2.90 16.07
CA ILE A 512 -2.03 4.30 16.29
C ILE A 512 -0.89 5.08 16.95
N LYS A 513 -0.22 4.52 17.97
CA LYS A 513 0.92 5.17 18.61
C LYS A 513 2.07 5.43 17.62
N ALA A 514 2.36 4.47 16.74
CA ALA A 514 3.38 4.64 15.71
C ALA A 514 2.95 5.67 14.66
N PHE A 515 1.69 5.63 14.20
CA PHE A 515 1.12 6.63 13.31
C PHE A 515 1.23 8.04 13.90
N GLU A 516 0.77 8.25 15.14
CA GLU A 516 0.75 9.57 15.76
C GLU A 516 2.14 10.16 15.98
N ALA A 517 3.15 9.31 16.18
CA ALA A 517 4.54 9.73 16.32
C ALA A 517 5.15 10.28 15.01
N HIS A 518 4.60 9.96 13.83
CA HIS A 518 5.18 10.34 12.53
C HIS A 518 4.22 11.13 11.62
N ALA A 519 2.90 11.06 11.85
CA ALA A 519 1.89 11.76 11.06
C ALA A 519 1.14 12.85 11.86
N GLY A 520 1.28 12.84 13.19
CA GLY A 520 0.48 13.64 14.12
C GLY A 520 -0.82 12.94 14.51
N ARG A 521 -1.64 13.62 15.32
CA ARG A 521 -2.86 13.05 15.91
C ARG A 521 -3.78 12.43 14.86
N LEU A 522 -4.28 11.22 15.14
CA LEU A 522 -5.27 10.57 14.31
C LEU A 522 -6.63 11.29 14.43
N GLU A 523 -7.21 11.70 13.30
CA GLU A 523 -8.47 12.48 13.27
C GLU A 523 -9.73 11.61 13.36
N PHE A 524 -9.59 10.29 13.45
CA PHE A 524 -10.69 9.35 13.53
C PHE A 524 -11.33 9.42 14.91
N THR A 525 -12.65 9.19 14.97
CA THR A 525 -13.27 8.98 16.29
C THR A 525 -12.88 7.60 16.78
N ILE A 526 -12.38 7.49 18.02
CA ILE A 526 -12.00 6.21 18.61
C ILE A 526 -13.01 5.85 19.69
N ARG A 527 -13.62 4.66 19.58
CA ARG A 527 -14.52 4.09 20.59
C ARG A 527 -14.13 2.65 20.83
N ASN A 528 -13.98 2.28 22.10
CA ASN A 528 -13.52 0.95 22.52
C ASN A 528 -12.19 0.53 21.82
N ASP A 529 -11.29 1.50 21.61
CA ASP A 529 -10.02 1.34 20.86
C ASP A 529 -10.16 0.93 19.38
N ILE A 530 -11.37 1.02 18.83
CA ILE A 530 -11.63 0.86 17.40
C ILE A 530 -11.86 2.26 16.81
N PRO A 531 -10.95 2.76 15.95
CA PRO A 531 -11.18 3.98 15.19
C PRO A 531 -12.35 3.79 14.21
N TYR A 532 -13.09 4.85 13.93
CA TYR A 532 -14.10 4.84 12.88
C TYR A 532 -14.36 6.22 12.27
N LEU A 533 -14.92 6.19 11.06
CA LEU A 533 -15.53 7.33 10.37
C LEU A 533 -17.02 7.08 10.17
N LEU A 534 -17.82 8.13 10.37
CA LEU A 534 -19.27 8.11 10.15
C LEU A 534 -19.62 9.19 9.12
N THR A 535 -19.98 8.78 7.91
CA THR A 535 -20.12 9.69 6.75
C THR A 535 -21.51 9.58 6.14
N ARG A 536 -22.18 10.71 5.91
CA ARG A 536 -23.44 10.72 5.15
C ARG A 536 -23.13 10.55 3.66
N ASP A 537 -23.80 9.62 3.01
CA ASP A 537 -23.72 9.40 1.56
C ASP A 537 -25.03 8.82 1.03
N ASP A 538 -25.89 9.69 0.47
CA ASP A 538 -27.19 9.31 -0.07
C ASP A 538 -27.10 8.66 -1.46
N THR A 539 -25.91 8.58 -2.05
CA THR A 539 -25.70 7.98 -3.37
C THR A 539 -25.44 6.47 -3.31
N GLN A 540 -25.16 5.93 -2.12
CA GLN A 540 -24.94 4.49 -1.93
C GLN A 540 -26.18 3.67 -2.26
N LEU A 541 -25.97 2.46 -2.79
CA LEU A 541 -27.03 1.52 -3.18
C LEU A 541 -27.90 1.06 -1.99
N THR A 542 -27.33 1.01 -0.80
CA THR A 542 -28.02 0.66 0.45
C THR A 542 -28.00 1.83 1.43
N PRO A 543 -29.05 2.00 2.26
CA PRO A 543 -29.08 3.07 3.25
C PRO A 543 -28.02 3.01 4.34
N LEU A 544 -27.48 1.82 4.64
CA LEU A 544 -26.35 1.61 5.53
C LEU A 544 -25.29 0.78 4.81
N GLN A 545 -24.05 1.28 4.76
CA GLN A 545 -22.91 0.52 4.27
C GLN A 545 -21.78 0.56 5.31
N LEU A 546 -21.57 -0.58 5.99
CA LEU A 546 -20.47 -0.78 6.92
C LEU A 546 -19.25 -1.30 6.16
N ILE A 547 -18.15 -0.58 6.24
CA ILE A 547 -16.89 -0.90 5.59
C ILE A 547 -15.86 -1.18 6.69
N THR A 548 -15.14 -2.30 6.57
CA THR A 548 -14.04 -2.66 7.46
C THR A 548 -12.71 -2.32 6.85
N GLU A 549 -11.70 -1.91 7.59
CA GLU A 549 -10.41 -1.58 7.00
C GLU A 549 -9.32 -2.19 7.86
N TYR A 550 -8.83 -3.36 7.46
CA TYR A 550 -7.74 -4.08 8.13
C TYR A 550 -6.42 -3.89 7.37
N PRO A 551 -5.26 -3.66 8.03
CA PRO A 551 -3.96 -3.65 7.37
C PRO A 551 -3.59 -5.08 6.90
N ASP A 552 -4.07 -5.50 5.73
CA ASP A 552 -4.08 -6.91 5.28
C ASP A 552 -3.46 -7.17 3.89
N GLU A 553 -3.00 -6.11 3.21
CA GLU A 553 -2.35 -6.26 1.92
C GLU A 553 -1.06 -7.08 2.10
N THR A 554 -1.14 -8.34 1.67
CA THR A 554 0.00 -9.28 1.60
C THR A 554 0.57 -9.66 2.96
N ILE A 555 -0.33 -10.05 3.89
CA ILE A 555 0.01 -10.63 5.21
C ILE A 555 -0.25 -12.15 5.24
N TYR A 556 0.45 -12.87 6.14
CA TYR A 556 0.41 -14.34 6.22
C TYR A 556 0.46 -14.85 7.67
N GLY A 557 0.27 -16.15 7.86
CA GLY A 557 0.37 -16.82 9.15
C GLY A 557 -0.66 -16.31 10.15
N ASP A 558 -0.24 -16.16 11.40
CA ASP A 558 -1.08 -15.69 12.50
C ASP A 558 -1.68 -14.30 12.24
N ASP A 559 -0.98 -13.42 11.53
CA ASP A 559 -1.48 -12.08 11.20
C ASP A 559 -2.68 -12.17 10.23
N PHE A 560 -2.61 -13.06 9.24
CA PHE A 560 -3.72 -13.29 8.30
C PHE A 560 -4.91 -13.98 9.00
N VAL A 561 -4.64 -14.91 9.92
CA VAL A 561 -5.67 -15.56 10.74
C VAL A 561 -6.41 -14.54 11.61
N MET A 562 -5.67 -13.65 12.27
CA MET A 562 -6.25 -12.56 13.05
C MET A 562 -7.09 -11.63 12.17
N ALA A 563 -6.59 -11.26 10.99
CA ALA A 563 -7.30 -10.39 10.05
C ALA A 563 -8.66 -11.00 9.65
N HIS A 564 -8.68 -12.24 9.17
CA HIS A 564 -9.94 -12.87 8.78
C HIS A 564 -10.85 -13.20 9.97
N GLN A 565 -10.31 -13.31 11.20
CA GLN A 565 -11.13 -13.38 12.41
C GLN A 565 -11.85 -12.05 12.68
N VAL A 566 -11.16 -10.91 12.58
CA VAL A 566 -11.78 -9.60 12.78
C VAL A 566 -12.85 -9.31 11.72
N GLN A 567 -12.59 -9.70 10.47
CA GLN A 567 -13.59 -9.62 9.40
C GLN A 567 -14.83 -10.47 9.72
N TYR A 568 -14.64 -11.73 10.11
CA TYR A 568 -15.71 -12.64 10.55
C TYR A 568 -16.54 -12.03 11.70
N GLU A 569 -15.89 -11.58 12.78
CA GLU A 569 -16.56 -11.03 13.96
C GLU A 569 -17.34 -9.75 13.65
N THR A 570 -16.82 -8.94 12.73
CA THR A 570 -17.53 -7.73 12.26
C THR A 570 -18.84 -8.11 11.58
N ILE A 571 -18.82 -9.12 10.69
CA ILE A 571 -20.02 -9.58 9.98
C ILE A 571 -21.04 -10.10 10.97
N MET A 572 -20.63 -11.01 11.85
CA MET A 572 -21.54 -11.67 12.80
C MET A 572 -22.18 -10.65 13.75
N SER A 573 -21.39 -9.73 14.30
CA SER A 573 -21.90 -8.67 15.19
C SER A 573 -22.83 -7.69 14.46
N ALA A 574 -22.43 -7.22 13.27
CA ALA A 574 -23.23 -6.28 12.50
C ALA A 574 -24.55 -6.91 12.05
N TYR A 575 -24.53 -8.16 11.60
CA TYR A 575 -25.72 -8.91 11.21
C TYR A 575 -26.69 -9.05 12.39
N GLN A 576 -26.22 -9.55 13.54
CA GLN A 576 -27.05 -9.72 14.74
C GLN A 576 -27.67 -8.41 15.21
N LYS A 577 -26.86 -7.35 15.30
CA LYS A 577 -27.36 -6.03 15.71
C LYS A 577 -28.38 -5.48 14.74
N TYR A 578 -28.14 -5.63 13.44
CA TYR A 578 -29.05 -5.16 12.42
C TYR A 578 -30.43 -5.79 12.58
N GLN A 579 -30.53 -7.07 12.98
CA GLN A 579 -31.81 -7.73 13.28
C GLN A 579 -32.57 -7.18 14.49
N LEU A 580 -31.94 -6.35 15.34
CA LEU A 580 -32.55 -5.76 16.53
C LEU A 580 -32.80 -4.25 16.41
N ILE A 581 -32.14 -3.57 15.47
CA ILE A 581 -32.27 -2.12 15.30
C ILE A 581 -33.68 -1.76 14.81
N LYS A 582 -34.29 -0.72 15.40
CA LYS A 582 -35.51 -0.11 14.91
C LYS A 582 -35.24 0.65 13.61
N LEU A 583 -35.79 0.18 12.50
CA LEU A 583 -35.66 0.84 11.19
C LEU A 583 -36.37 2.21 11.18
N PRO A 584 -35.94 3.16 10.33
CA PRO A 584 -36.70 4.38 10.09
C PRO A 584 -38.12 4.04 9.65
N ALA A 585 -39.08 4.90 10.01
CA ALA A 585 -40.41 4.80 9.43
C ALA A 585 -40.28 4.97 7.91
N THR A 586 -40.82 4.02 7.14
CA THR A 586 -40.91 4.18 5.69
C THR A 586 -41.76 5.40 5.39
N SER A 587 -41.15 6.47 4.88
CA SER A 587 -41.87 7.52 4.18
C SER A 587 -42.56 6.85 2.99
N GLN A 588 -43.88 6.70 3.06
CA GLN A 588 -44.68 6.27 1.90
C GLN A 588 -44.58 7.29 0.77
#